data_AF-A0A1W1BFL4-F1
#
_entry.id   AF-A0A1W1BFL4-F1
#
_cell.length_a   1.000
_cell.length_b   1.000
_cell.length_c   1.000
_cell.angle_alpha   90.00
_cell.angle_beta   90.00
_cell.angle_gamma   90.00
#
_symmetry.space_group_name_H-M   'P 1'
#
loop_
_entity.id
_entity.type
_entity.pdbx_description
1 polymer ?
#
loop_
_entity_poly.entity_id
_entity_poly.type
_entity_poly.pdbx_seq_one_letter_code
_entity_poly.pdbx_strand_id
1 'polypeptide(L)'
;MINSYTHEFKRASIGLLLSIIHNVNSKSSSKYYKFFQKELNINPDEFEEILELKEFKKSHNITVENDIDIILKELNYKRHQIMKFLMILNRCIIIDGCDIKSYQQFEKIRDSFIKKI
;
A
#
# COMPACT_ATOMS: atom_id res chain seq x y z
N MET A 1 -3.13 15.61 16.31
CA MET A 1 -2.41 15.90 15.07
C MET A 1 -2.76 14.82 14.06
N ILE A 2 -3.54 15.15 13.03
CA ILE A 2 -3.66 14.30 11.84
C ILE A 2 -2.37 14.56 11.07
N ASN A 3 -1.39 13.65 11.16
CA ASN A 3 -0.22 13.75 10.30
C ASN A 3 -0.71 13.54 8.87
N SER A 4 -0.74 14.61 8.09
CA SER A 4 -0.93 14.55 6.66
C SER A 4 0.30 13.89 6.06
N TYR A 5 0.22 12.60 5.72
CA TYR A 5 1.29 11.93 4.99
C TYR A 5 1.56 12.62 3.66
N THR A 6 2.82 12.60 3.22
CA THR A 6 3.20 13.14 1.91
C THR A 6 2.49 12.42 0.76
N HIS A 7 2.32 13.11 -0.36
CA HIS A 7 1.77 12.52 -1.58
C HIS A 7 2.61 11.31 -2.04
N GLU A 8 3.94 11.38 -1.89
CA GLU A 8 4.84 10.27 -2.19
C GLU A 8 4.57 9.05 -1.32
N PHE A 9 4.37 9.24 -0.02
CA PHE A 9 4.01 8.15 0.90
C PHE A 9 2.68 7.49 0.51
N LYS A 10 1.65 8.28 0.25
CA LYS A 10 0.32 7.76 -0.14
C LYS A 10 0.41 6.96 -1.43
N ARG A 11 1.16 7.49 -2.40
CA ARG A 11 1.39 6.85 -3.70
C ARG A 11 2.21 5.56 -3.60
N ALA A 12 3.25 5.54 -2.76
CA ALA A 12 4.01 4.33 -2.47
C ALA A 12 3.14 3.29 -1.75
N SER A 13 2.30 3.72 -0.81
CA SER A 13 1.40 2.85 -0.05
C SER A 13 0.35 2.17 -0.92
N ILE A 14 -0.33 2.92 -1.79
CA ILE A 14 -1.25 2.38 -2.81
C ILE A 14 -0.48 1.43 -3.74
N GLY A 15 0.76 1.79 -4.05
CA GLY A 15 1.65 0.98 -4.85
C GLY A 15 1.91 -0.41 -4.32
N LEU A 16 2.24 -0.51 -3.03
CA LEU A 16 2.42 -1.80 -2.37
C LEU A 16 1.11 -2.57 -2.27
N LEU A 17 0.00 -1.88 -1.98
CA LEU A 17 -1.33 -2.50 -1.93
C LEU A 17 -1.67 -3.20 -3.26
N LEU A 18 -1.49 -2.52 -4.39
CA LEU A 18 -1.74 -3.11 -5.72
C LEU A 18 -0.72 -4.21 -6.08
N SER A 19 0.50 -4.13 -5.55
CA SER A 19 1.51 -5.18 -5.73
C SER A 19 1.18 -6.45 -4.94
N ILE A 20 0.30 -6.36 -3.93
CA ILE A 20 -0.20 -7.48 -3.14
C ILE A 20 -1.48 -8.05 -3.76
N ILE A 21 -2.43 -7.19 -4.09
CA ILE A 21 -3.78 -7.60 -4.50
C ILE A 21 -3.83 -7.69 -6.03
N HIS A 22 -3.66 -8.90 -6.56
CA HIS A 22 -3.59 -9.16 -8.01
C HIS A 22 -4.96 -9.44 -8.66
N ASN A 23 -5.98 -9.75 -7.85
CA ASN A 23 -7.28 -10.26 -8.30
C ASN A 23 -8.42 -9.23 -8.17
N VAL A 24 -8.14 -7.97 -8.48
CA VAL A 24 -9.15 -6.90 -8.41
C VAL A 24 -10.01 -6.93 -9.67
N ASN A 25 -10.99 -7.84 -9.72
CA ASN A 25 -12.04 -7.77 -10.74
C ASN A 25 -12.80 -6.45 -10.57
N SER A 26 -12.91 -5.73 -11.69
CA SER A 26 -13.20 -4.28 -11.82
C SER A 26 -14.58 -3.79 -11.36
N LYS A 27 -15.27 -4.50 -10.48
CA LYS A 27 -16.56 -4.08 -9.88
C LYS A 27 -16.72 -4.40 -8.39
N SER A 28 -15.80 -5.14 -7.75
CA SER A 28 -15.90 -5.57 -6.34
C SER A 28 -14.93 -4.88 -5.37
N SER A 29 -13.99 -4.08 -5.86
CA SER A 29 -12.83 -3.50 -5.16
C SER A 29 -13.12 -2.50 -4.02
N SER A 30 -14.37 -2.23 -3.70
CA SER A 30 -14.73 -1.00 -2.95
C SER A 30 -14.46 -1.04 -1.44
N LYS A 31 -14.37 -2.22 -0.81
CA LYS A 31 -14.32 -2.31 0.66
C LYS A 31 -12.93 -2.04 1.22
N TYR A 32 -11.90 -2.68 0.67
CA TYR A 32 -10.54 -2.48 1.17
C TYR A 32 -9.97 -1.14 0.73
N TYR A 33 -10.34 -0.60 -0.45
CA TYR A 33 -9.99 0.77 -0.85
C TYR A 33 -10.54 1.80 0.13
N LYS A 34 -11.83 1.72 0.50
CA LYS A 34 -12.42 2.61 1.52
C LYS A 34 -11.72 2.51 2.87
N PHE A 35 -11.37 1.29 3.29
CA PHE A 35 -10.61 1.08 4.51
C PHE A 35 -9.21 1.73 4.41
N PHE A 36 -8.49 1.48 3.32
CA PHE A 36 -7.15 2.01 3.12
C PHE A 36 -7.12 3.54 3.00
N GLN A 37 -8.06 4.11 2.25
CA GLN A 37 -8.31 5.56 2.16
C GLN A 37 -8.51 6.17 3.54
N LYS A 38 -9.35 5.55 4.37
CA LYS A 38 -9.61 6.01 5.74
C LYS A 38 -8.37 5.95 6.62
N GLU A 39 -7.66 4.83 6.63
CA GLU A 39 -6.49 4.64 7.50
C GLU A 39 -5.31 5.55 7.13
N LEU A 40 -5.15 5.88 5.84
CA LEU A 40 -4.09 6.74 5.35
C LEU A 40 -4.53 8.19 5.08
N ASN A 41 -5.78 8.52 5.39
CA ASN A 41 -6.39 9.83 5.15
C ASN A 41 -6.19 10.31 3.69
N ILE A 42 -6.50 9.42 2.75
CA ILE A 42 -6.47 9.67 1.30
C ILE A 42 -7.91 9.91 0.87
N ASN A 43 -8.17 11.03 0.22
CA ASN A 43 -9.52 11.29 -0.30
C ASN A 43 -9.77 10.45 -1.56
N PRO A 44 -11.03 10.18 -1.94
CA PRO A 44 -11.34 9.34 -3.10
C PRO A 44 -10.75 9.83 -4.42
N ASP A 45 -10.74 11.16 -4.64
CA ASP A 45 -10.24 11.76 -5.89
C ASP A 45 -8.72 11.60 -6.03
N GLU A 46 -7.98 11.86 -4.94
CA GLU A 46 -6.53 11.65 -4.83
C GLU A 46 -6.17 10.16 -4.98
N PHE A 47 -7.02 9.27 -4.44
CA PHE A 47 -6.82 7.84 -4.59
C PHE A 47 -6.94 7.40 -6.06
N GLU A 48 -7.98 7.87 -6.75
CA GLU A 48 -8.22 7.56 -8.17
C GLU A 48 -7.10 8.14 -9.05
N GLU A 49 -6.68 9.38 -8.80
CA GLU A 49 -5.54 9.99 -9.49
C GLU A 49 -4.27 9.14 -9.35
N ILE A 50 -3.97 8.65 -8.14
CA ILE A 50 -2.82 7.78 -7.90
C ILE A 50 -2.96 6.43 -8.63
N LEU A 51 -4.18 5.87 -8.69
CA LEU A 51 -4.44 4.63 -9.43
C LEU A 51 -4.17 4.83 -10.94
N GLU A 52 -4.73 5.88 -11.54
CA GLU A 52 -4.54 6.22 -12.95
C GLU A 52 -3.06 6.44 -13.28
N LEU A 53 -2.34 7.19 -12.44
CA LEU A 53 -0.90 7.40 -12.58
C LEU A 53 -0.09 6.10 -12.48
N LYS A 54 -0.54 5.11 -11.70
CA LYS A 54 0.11 3.79 -11.57
C LYS A 54 -0.16 2.89 -12.78
N GLU A 55 -1.36 2.92 -13.34
CA GLU A 55 -1.64 2.25 -14.62
C GLU A 55 -0.77 2.82 -15.74
N PHE A 56 -0.54 4.13 -15.75
CA PHE A 56 0.39 4.80 -16.67
C PHE A 56 1.87 4.46 -16.40
N LYS A 57 2.26 4.32 -15.12
CA LYS A 57 3.63 4.02 -14.67
C LYS A 57 4.03 2.55 -14.70
N LYS A 58 3.16 1.59 -15.06
CA LYS A 58 3.62 0.24 -15.48
C LYS A 58 4.65 0.28 -16.62
N SER A 59 4.79 1.43 -17.29
CA SER A 59 5.82 1.73 -18.29
C SER A 59 7.19 2.19 -17.74
N HIS A 60 7.32 2.56 -16.45
CA HIS A 60 8.54 3.14 -15.88
C HIS A 60 8.89 2.50 -14.52
N ASN A 61 10.09 1.91 -14.43
CA ASN A 61 10.86 1.28 -13.33
C ASN A 61 10.60 1.69 -11.85
N ILE A 62 9.35 1.78 -11.39
CA ILE A 62 9.05 1.85 -9.96
C ILE A 62 8.94 0.43 -9.43
N THR A 63 9.95 0.01 -8.67
CA THR A 63 10.00 -1.28 -8.01
C THR A 63 9.33 -1.22 -6.65
N VAL A 64 8.87 -2.38 -6.17
CA VAL A 64 8.38 -2.57 -4.80
C VAL A 64 9.38 -2.05 -3.76
N GLU A 65 10.68 -2.21 -4.01
CA GLU A 65 11.72 -1.72 -3.09
C GLU A 65 11.75 -0.20 -2.95
N ASN A 66 11.56 0.54 -4.05
CA ASN A 66 11.51 2.00 -3.98
C ASN A 66 10.30 2.49 -3.17
N ASP A 67 9.14 1.85 -3.34
CA ASP A 67 7.94 2.17 -2.57
C ASP A 67 8.17 1.87 -1.06
N ILE A 68 8.86 0.78 -0.72
CA ILE A 68 9.28 0.47 0.66
C ILE A 68 10.18 1.57 1.23
N ASP A 69 11.20 2.01 0.49
CA ASP A 69 12.15 3.01 0.98
C ASP A 69 11.50 4.38 1.22
N ILE A 70 10.54 4.77 0.39
CA ILE A 70 9.73 5.99 0.60
C ILE A 70 8.95 5.88 1.91
N ILE A 71 8.27 4.75 2.13
CA ILE A 71 7.48 4.52 3.35
C ILE A 71 8.37 4.51 4.59
N LEU A 72 9.50 3.83 4.55
CA LEU A 72 10.46 3.79 5.67
C LEU A 72 10.95 5.18 6.05
N LYS A 73 11.28 6.03 5.06
CA LYS A 73 11.71 7.41 5.27
C LYS A 73 10.61 8.26 5.90
N GLU A 74 9.38 8.20 5.39
CA GLU A 74 8.24 8.95 5.94
C GLU A 74 7.95 8.54 7.40
N LEU A 75 8.04 7.24 7.69
CA LEU A 75 7.84 6.70 9.04
C LEU A 75 9.09 6.83 9.92
N ASN A 76 10.13 7.52 9.44
CA ASN A 76 11.40 7.75 10.13
C ASN A 76 11.99 6.47 10.77
N TYR A 77 11.91 5.35 10.05
CA TYR A 77 12.40 4.04 10.49
C TYR A 77 11.86 3.56 11.85
N LYS A 78 10.76 4.15 12.34
CA LYS A 78 10.18 3.78 13.64
C LYS A 78 9.45 2.46 13.53
N ARG A 79 10.04 1.41 14.09
CA ARG A 79 9.50 0.02 14.10
C ARG A 79 8.01 -0.05 14.42
N HIS A 80 7.53 0.66 15.43
CA HIS A 80 6.11 0.63 15.80
C HIS A 80 5.18 1.25 14.72
N GLN A 81 5.61 2.30 14.02
CA GLN A 81 4.82 2.90 12.93
C GLN A 81 4.81 1.98 11.71
N ILE A 82 5.93 1.33 11.43
CA ILE A 82 6.08 0.38 10.32
C ILE A 82 5.22 -0.86 10.57
N MET A 83 5.20 -1.38 11.79
CA MET A 83 4.29 -2.48 12.16
C MET A 83 2.82 -2.07 12.02
N LYS A 84 2.44 -0.85 12.42
CA LYS A 84 1.08 -0.33 12.20
C LYS A 84 0.73 -0.27 10.71
N PHE A 85 1.65 0.19 9.86
CA PHE A 85 1.46 0.21 8.41
C PHE A 85 1.29 -1.20 7.82
N LEU A 86 2.15 -2.16 8.20
CA LEU A 86 2.03 -3.55 7.77
C LEU A 86 0.71 -4.20 8.23
N MET A 87 0.20 -3.83 9.41
CA MET A 87 -1.12 -4.27 9.87
C MET A 87 -2.26 -3.73 9.00
N ILE A 88 -2.15 -2.49 8.49
CA ILE A 88 -3.13 -1.93 7.54
C ILE A 88 -3.15 -2.76 6.26
N LEU A 89 -1.97 -3.04 5.67
CA LEU A 89 -1.86 -3.88 4.48
C LEU A 89 -2.44 -5.28 4.70
N ASN A 90 -2.11 -5.93 5.82
CA ASN A 90 -2.64 -7.25 6.14
C ASN A 90 -4.18 -7.24 6.27
N ARG A 91 -4.76 -6.19 6.87
CA ARG A 91 -6.21 -6.04 6.98
C ARG A 91 -6.87 -5.90 5.61
N CYS A 92 -6.27 -5.20 4.66
CA CYS A 92 -6.79 -5.13 3.29
C CYS A 92 -6.92 -6.51 2.65
N ILE A 93 -5.91 -7.38 2.83
CA ILE A 93 -5.89 -8.75 2.30
C ILE A 93 -7.02 -9.58 2.91
N ILE A 94 -7.22 -9.47 4.23
CA ILE A 94 -8.28 -10.20 4.94
C ILE A 94 -9.67 -9.71 4.52
N ILE A 95 -9.86 -8.39 4.38
CA ILE A 95 -11.17 -7.79 4.03
C ILE A 95 -11.63 -8.21 2.63
N ASP A 96 -10.70 -8.28 1.67
CA ASP A 96 -11.05 -8.60 0.28
C ASP A 96 -11.08 -10.11 0.01
N GLY A 97 -10.76 -10.94 1.01
CA GLY A 97 -10.74 -12.40 0.88
C GLY A 97 -9.69 -12.86 -0.15
N CYS A 98 -8.54 -12.18 -0.20
CA CYS A 98 -7.53 -12.47 -1.22
C CYS A 98 -7.00 -13.91 -1.14
N ASP A 99 -6.57 -14.43 -2.29
CA ASP A 99 -6.03 -15.77 -2.41
C ASP A 99 -4.65 -15.95 -1.74
N ILE A 100 -4.21 -17.22 -1.69
CA ILE A 100 -2.91 -17.59 -1.12
C ILE A 100 -1.74 -16.87 -1.81
N LYS A 101 -1.86 -16.52 -3.10
CA LYS A 101 -0.80 -15.81 -3.83
C LYS A 101 -0.65 -14.38 -3.30
N SER A 102 -1.77 -13.70 -3.07
CA SER A 102 -1.78 -12.35 -2.50
C SER A 102 -1.17 -12.33 -1.10
N TYR A 103 -1.50 -13.32 -0.26
CA TYR A 103 -0.87 -13.47 1.06
C TYR A 103 0.65 -13.68 0.95
N GLN A 104 1.11 -14.58 0.07
CA GLN A 104 2.54 -14.80 -0.16
C GLN A 104 3.27 -13.53 -0.65
N GLN A 105 2.63 -12.69 -1.48
CA GLN A 105 3.22 -11.42 -1.90
C GLN A 105 3.33 -10.44 -0.73
N PHE A 106 2.32 -10.38 0.13
CA PHE A 106 2.40 -9.61 1.35
C PHE A 106 3.51 -10.08 2.27
N GLU A 107 3.70 -11.38 2.46
CA GLU A 107 4.81 -11.90 3.28
C GLU A 107 6.17 -11.47 2.74
N LYS A 108 6.37 -11.52 1.42
CA LYS A 108 7.61 -11.01 0.79
C LYS A 108 7.83 -9.52 1.07
N ILE A 109 6.78 -8.71 0.94
CA ILE A 109 6.85 -7.27 1.22
C ILE A 109 7.12 -7.01 2.71
N ARG A 110 6.41 -7.69 3.61
CA ARG A 110 6.59 -7.63 5.06
C ARG A 110 8.03 -7.94 5.44
N ASP A 111 8.59 -9.03 4.91
CA ASP A 111 9.94 -9.46 5.23
C ASP A 111 10.98 -8.46 4.69
N SER A 112 10.72 -7.82 3.55
CA SER A 112 11.56 -6.72 3.04
C SER A 112 11.55 -5.49 3.96
N PHE A 113 10.41 -5.13 4.56
CA PHE A 113 10.38 -4.09 5.60
C PHE A 113 11.21 -4.51 6.82
N ILE A 114 11.03 -5.75 7.31
CA ILE A 114 11.70 -6.25 8.52
C ILE A 114 13.23 -6.28 8.35
N LYS A 115 13.74 -6.58 7.15
CA LYS A 115 15.19 -6.59 6.87
C LYS A 115 15.83 -5.20 6.91
N LYS A 116 15.05 -4.13 6.73
CA LYS A 116 15.53 -2.75 6.60
C LYS A 116 15.36 -1.90 7.87
N ILE A 117 14.83 -2.48 8.95
CA ILE A 117 14.54 -1.82 10.24
C ILE A 117 15.33 -2.45 11.37
#